data_AF-A0A7R8X8L1-F1
#
_entry.id   AF-A0A7R8X8L1-F1
#
_cell.length_a   1.000
_cell.length_b   1.000
_cell.length_c   1.000
_cell.angle_alpha   90.00
_cell.angle_beta   90.00
_cell.angle_gamma   90.00
#
_symmetry.space_group_name_H-M   'P 1'
#
loop_
_entity.id
_entity.type
_entity.pdbx_description
1 polymer ?
#
loop_
_entity_poly.entity_id
_entity_poly.type
_entity_poly.pdbx_seq_one_letter_code
_entity_poly.pdbx_strand_id
1 'polypeptide(L)'
;MSLPILPDFVLPVELLFQRVILMSGTAYSPQSLVQDPRDSALQMAIALNCTSSAKAKVKIKDEELMTCLKEKPWRLLLDIPVKCPHFTSAFGPSVDNVLIKRNLDDAPEKQFQNAEPYDVMLGLTGFEPAYLLNEHQLQLGFDLAHLDKIFRTVVRNFYRFHLREILSAVEYEYTDWSRAVDSPLGNRDAAIEALGDAMFAAPASIFAQEMVEEKAAVFLYHFAYRAPSDDPPYPRGLGRLGWEDLQMLLGAPFTGTFIGMPFNYSKNDAFISRLFMTHVVNFVSSGDPNRPHNISSSPDKSVMQWPAMDTLLQRYLEIDPRGRVRVRSHYRAHRLALWTHLIPEIQGTGSRHGDIQPHHHLLQGHQDTTSYVGQVRELPEEWGESDATQSEKESTSVGTTVSPELFTPEIIRVLQDSQRPWNESLRPSSYDLDYSTYSTALTVTIAIGSSLLILNVLIFAGVYYRRGRRNHSNRSQYSEAPTCPRHGSSETFFEEFQGQSSINTQLVEVGCPVRIVEKRTRFADEDPPNGQATFVSDVSL
;
A
#
# COMPACT_ATOMS: atom_id res chain seq x y z
N MET A 1 -3.83 -20.63 13.99
CA MET A 1 -3.49 -19.65 15.04
C MET A 1 -4.69 -18.74 15.06
N SER A 2 -5.42 -18.67 16.17
CA SER A 2 -6.32 -17.55 16.41
C SER A 2 -5.57 -16.30 15.96
N LEU A 3 -6.23 -15.39 15.22
CA LEU A 3 -5.77 -14.00 15.09
C LEU A 3 -5.07 -13.63 16.40
N PRO A 4 -3.85 -13.06 16.41
CA PRO A 4 -3.25 -12.65 17.67
C PRO A 4 -4.25 -11.73 18.36
N ILE A 5 -5.00 -12.35 19.28
CA ILE A 5 -5.91 -11.76 20.22
C ILE A 5 -5.03 -10.76 20.93
N LEU A 6 -5.44 -9.48 20.85
CA LEU A 6 -4.94 -8.34 21.60
C LEU A 6 -3.77 -8.72 22.53
N PRO A 7 -2.53 -8.34 22.22
CA PRO A 7 -1.65 -7.97 23.30
C PRO A 7 -2.31 -6.73 23.91
N ASP A 8 -3.03 -6.90 25.01
CA ASP A 8 -3.24 -5.79 25.92
C ASP A 8 -1.82 -5.27 26.23
N PHE A 9 -1.49 -4.11 25.69
CA PHE A 9 -0.33 -3.36 26.16
C PHE A 9 -0.66 -2.90 27.58
N VAL A 10 -0.55 -3.81 28.54
CA VAL A 10 -0.65 -3.51 29.97
C VAL A 10 0.74 -3.12 30.44
N LEU A 11 1.17 -1.96 29.98
CA LEU A 11 2.08 -1.19 30.79
C LEU A 11 1.20 -0.46 31.84
N PRO A 12 1.50 -0.54 33.15
CA PRO A 12 0.93 0.35 34.16
C PRO A 12 1.56 1.74 33.97
N VAL A 13 1.25 2.35 32.83
CA VAL A 13 1.89 3.56 32.30
C VAL A 13 0.84 4.64 32.02
N GLU A 14 -0.34 4.48 32.61
CA GLU A 14 -1.50 5.40 32.53
C GLU A 14 -1.16 6.88 32.83
N LEU A 15 0.08 7.20 33.22
CA LEU A 15 0.57 8.55 33.49
C LEU A 15 1.99 8.89 32.94
N LEU A 16 2.71 8.04 32.19
CA LEU A 16 4.08 8.43 31.71
C LEU A 16 4.07 9.24 30.41
N PHE A 17 3.11 8.99 29.53
CA PHE A 17 2.96 9.71 28.28
C PHE A 17 1.48 9.94 27.99
N GLN A 18 1.16 10.93 27.14
CA GLN A 18 -0.22 11.26 26.80
C GLN A 18 -0.60 10.84 25.37
N ARG A 19 0.38 10.64 24.49
CA ARG A 19 0.17 10.48 23.04
C ARG A 19 1.19 9.53 22.44
N VAL A 20 0.81 8.89 21.35
CA VAL A 20 1.68 7.94 20.64
C VAL A 20 1.70 8.27 19.15
N ILE A 21 2.89 8.25 18.56
CA ILE A 21 3.09 8.31 17.11
C ILE A 21 3.72 6.98 16.69
N LEU A 22 3.04 6.25 15.82
CA LEU A 22 3.48 4.97 15.27
C LEU A 22 3.78 5.16 13.78
N MET A 23 5.04 5.03 13.39
CA MET A 23 5.48 5.17 11.99
C MET A 23 5.81 3.77 11.45
N SER A 24 4.98 3.26 10.54
CA SER A 24 5.19 1.98 9.85
C SER A 24 5.42 0.79 10.81
N GLY A 25 4.65 0.69 11.90
CA GLY A 25 4.74 -0.43 12.83
C GLY A 25 3.69 -0.44 13.92
N THR A 26 3.09 -1.60 14.17
CA THR A 26 2.17 -1.88 15.28
C THR A 26 2.49 -3.23 15.91
N ALA A 27 2.01 -3.50 17.13
CA ALA A 27 2.26 -4.79 17.77
C ALA A 27 1.50 -5.97 17.14
N TYR A 28 0.52 -5.70 16.26
CA TYR A 28 -0.14 -6.74 15.48
C TYR A 28 0.70 -7.27 14.33
N SER A 29 1.83 -6.64 14.03
CA SER A 29 2.72 -7.11 12.98
C SER A 29 3.28 -8.50 13.34
N PRO A 30 3.32 -9.46 12.40
CA PRO A 30 3.87 -10.80 12.66
C PRO A 30 5.33 -10.82 13.14
N GLN A 31 6.09 -9.75 12.89
CA GLN A 31 7.48 -9.58 13.32
C GLN A 31 7.63 -8.91 14.70
N SER A 32 6.57 -8.36 15.27
CA SER A 32 6.64 -7.59 16.53
C SER A 32 6.65 -8.46 17.79
N LEU A 33 6.24 -9.73 17.69
CA LEU A 33 6.17 -10.65 18.82
C LEU A 33 6.86 -11.98 18.49
N VAL A 34 7.81 -12.37 19.34
CA VAL A 34 8.52 -13.64 19.23
C VAL A 34 7.64 -14.78 19.70
N GLN A 35 7.41 -15.75 18.83
CA GLN A 35 6.53 -16.90 19.10
C GLN A 35 7.17 -17.94 20.02
N ASP A 36 8.47 -18.22 19.84
CA ASP A 36 9.24 -19.15 20.67
C ASP A 36 10.59 -18.52 21.07
N PRO A 37 10.62 -17.67 22.11
CA PRO A 37 11.86 -17.04 22.57
C PRO A 37 12.83 -18.05 23.19
N ARG A 38 12.32 -19.20 23.65
CA ARG A 38 13.14 -20.23 24.30
C ARG A 38 14.00 -20.95 23.29
N ASP A 39 13.47 -21.24 22.10
CA ASP A 39 14.23 -21.86 21.02
C ASP A 39 15.45 -21.00 20.64
N SER A 40 15.25 -19.70 20.43
CA SER A 40 16.34 -18.76 20.13
C SER A 40 17.40 -18.69 21.23
N ALA A 41 16.97 -18.69 22.50
CA ALA A 41 17.87 -18.72 23.66
C ALA A 41 18.68 -20.02 23.74
N LEU A 42 18.06 -21.17 23.45
CA LEU A 42 18.73 -22.47 23.43
C LEU A 42 19.75 -22.56 22.31
N GLN A 43 19.41 -22.12 21.10
CA GLN A 43 20.34 -22.07 19.97
C GLN A 43 21.60 -21.26 20.31
N MET A 44 21.42 -20.09 20.93
CA MET A 44 22.52 -19.25 21.38
C MET A 44 23.38 -19.93 22.45
N ALA A 45 22.75 -20.58 23.43
CA ALA A 45 23.47 -21.26 24.49
C ALA A 45 24.26 -22.49 24.01
N ILE A 46 23.75 -23.21 23.02
CA ILE A 46 24.46 -24.30 22.35
C ILE A 46 25.68 -23.74 21.61
N ALA A 47 25.51 -22.66 20.84
CA ALA A 47 26.60 -22.03 20.11
C ALA A 47 27.74 -21.52 21.03
N LEU A 48 27.42 -21.13 22.27
CA LEU A 48 28.38 -20.62 23.26
C LEU A 48 28.97 -21.70 24.19
N ASN A 49 28.65 -22.97 23.95
CA ASN A 49 29.00 -24.10 24.81
C ASN A 49 28.50 -23.93 26.26
N CYS A 50 27.38 -23.23 26.46
CA CYS A 50 26.70 -23.18 27.76
C CYS A 50 25.84 -24.43 28.01
N THR A 51 25.46 -25.14 26.95
CA THR A 51 24.78 -26.44 27.01
C THR A 51 25.17 -27.31 25.82
N SER A 52 25.18 -28.63 26.01
CA SER A 52 25.45 -29.62 24.98
C SER A 52 24.20 -30.34 24.46
N SER A 53 23.03 -30.12 25.06
CA SER A 53 21.81 -30.83 24.68
C SER A 53 20.90 -29.98 23.78
N ALA A 54 20.97 -30.23 22.48
CA ALA A 54 19.98 -29.78 21.50
C ALA A 54 18.63 -30.52 21.64
N LYS A 55 18.56 -31.60 22.43
CA LYS A 55 17.32 -32.36 22.66
C LYS A 55 16.72 -32.04 24.04
N ALA A 56 15.53 -31.44 23.98
CA ALA A 56 14.74 -30.87 25.05
C ALA A 56 14.13 -31.87 26.08
N LYS A 57 14.85 -32.92 26.49
CA LYS A 57 14.37 -33.82 27.58
C LYS A 57 15.21 -33.78 28.85
N VAL A 58 16.36 -33.11 28.84
CA VAL A 58 17.06 -32.78 30.09
C VAL A 58 16.55 -31.41 30.54
N LYS A 59 15.87 -31.36 31.69
CA LYS A 59 15.53 -30.12 32.38
C LYS A 59 16.83 -29.45 32.83
N ILE A 60 17.51 -28.76 31.93
CA ILE A 60 18.52 -27.78 32.31
C ILE A 60 17.75 -26.69 33.04
N LYS A 61 18.20 -26.35 34.24
CA LYS A 61 17.61 -25.24 34.99
C LYS A 61 17.98 -23.96 34.27
N ASP A 62 16.98 -23.16 33.92
CA ASP A 62 17.19 -21.90 33.19
C ASP A 62 18.18 -20.97 33.93
N GLU A 63 18.31 -21.09 35.25
CA GLU A 63 19.29 -20.36 36.08
C GLU A 63 20.76 -20.65 35.71
N GLU A 64 21.12 -21.91 35.47
CA GLU A 64 22.49 -22.32 35.11
C GLU A 64 22.84 -21.81 33.71
N LEU A 65 21.87 -21.89 32.78
CA LEU A 65 21.98 -21.35 31.43
C LEU A 65 22.24 -19.84 31.46
N MET A 66 21.43 -19.11 32.22
CA MET A 66 21.53 -17.66 32.32
C MET A 66 22.83 -17.20 32.98
N THR A 67 23.33 -17.96 33.95
CA THR A 67 24.62 -17.67 34.60
C THR A 67 25.76 -17.76 33.57
N CYS A 68 25.81 -18.84 32.79
CA CYS A 68 26.81 -19.00 31.74
C CYS A 68 26.72 -17.89 30.66
N LEU A 69 25.51 -17.57 30.19
CA LEU A 69 25.32 -16.54 29.17
C LEU A 69 25.77 -15.15 29.65
N LYS A 70 25.53 -14.82 30.93
CA LYS A 70 25.97 -13.55 31.55
C LYS A 70 27.49 -13.41 31.63
N GLU A 71 28.23 -14.52 31.69
CA GLU A 71 29.69 -14.51 31.71
C GLU A 71 30.32 -14.33 30.32
N LYS A 72 29.55 -14.52 29.24
CA LYS A 72 30.05 -14.36 27.88
C LYS A 72 30.17 -12.87 27.50
N PRO A 73 31.21 -12.48 26.74
CA PRO A 73 31.33 -11.12 26.25
C PRO A 73 30.18 -10.82 25.27
N TRP A 74 29.56 -9.64 25.43
CA TRP A 74 28.39 -9.23 24.64
C TRP A 74 28.60 -9.29 23.12
N ARG A 75 29.83 -9.08 22.64
CA ARG A 75 30.16 -9.20 21.20
C ARG A 75 29.89 -10.61 20.67
N LEU A 76 30.26 -11.64 21.43
CA LEU A 76 29.96 -13.03 21.05
C LEU A 76 28.45 -13.28 21.05
N LEU A 77 27.67 -12.62 21.91
CA LEU A 77 26.22 -12.75 21.91
C LEU A 77 25.59 -12.18 20.62
N LEU A 78 26.16 -11.11 20.06
CA LEU A 78 25.66 -10.48 18.83
C LEU A 78 26.07 -11.21 17.55
N ASP A 79 27.25 -11.84 17.55
CA ASP A 79 27.80 -12.48 16.35
C ASP A 79 27.21 -13.87 16.07
N ILE A 80 26.44 -14.45 17.00
CA ILE A 80 25.90 -15.80 16.84
C ILE A 80 24.72 -15.79 15.86
N PRO A 81 24.81 -16.58 14.76
CA PRO A 81 23.69 -16.75 13.85
C PRO A 81 22.64 -17.66 14.51
N VAL A 82 21.55 -17.07 14.99
CA VAL A 82 20.38 -17.81 15.46
C VAL A 82 19.46 -18.06 14.26
N LYS A 83 19.06 -19.32 14.05
CA LYS A 83 18.09 -19.68 13.03
C LYS A 83 16.71 -19.20 13.47
N CYS A 84 16.08 -18.40 12.62
CA CYS A 84 14.76 -17.86 12.86
C CYS A 84 13.98 -17.87 11.54
N PRO A 85 12.68 -18.23 11.55
CA PRO A 85 11.86 -18.16 10.34
C PRO A 85 11.95 -16.80 9.67
N HIS A 86 12.15 -16.78 8.37
CA HIS A 86 12.26 -15.56 7.58
C HIS A 86 11.00 -14.69 7.73
N PHE A 87 11.18 -13.37 7.68
CA PHE A 87 10.14 -12.35 7.97
C PHE A 87 9.62 -12.32 9.42
N THR A 88 10.28 -13.02 10.35
CA THR A 88 9.99 -12.98 11.78
C THR A 88 11.23 -12.54 12.56
N SER A 89 11.09 -12.39 13.88
CA SER A 89 12.18 -11.96 14.77
C SER A 89 12.57 -13.08 15.75
N ALA A 90 13.87 -13.32 15.89
CA ALA A 90 14.43 -14.29 16.82
C ALA A 90 14.40 -13.76 18.26
N PHE A 91 14.73 -12.47 18.40
CA PHE A 91 14.76 -11.75 19.66
C PHE A 91 13.88 -10.52 19.54
N GLY A 92 13.07 -10.27 20.57
CA GLY A 92 12.08 -9.21 20.57
C GLY A 92 11.10 -9.39 21.72
N PRO A 93 10.02 -8.58 21.75
CA PRO A 93 8.94 -8.75 22.71
C PRO A 93 8.38 -10.17 22.69
N SER A 94 8.04 -10.72 23.85
CA SER A 94 7.39 -12.03 23.98
C SER A 94 6.35 -12.00 25.09
N VAL A 95 5.37 -12.89 25.02
CA VAL A 95 4.31 -12.97 26.03
C VAL A 95 4.88 -13.56 27.31
N ASP A 96 5.11 -12.71 28.30
CA ASP A 96 5.68 -13.07 29.60
C ASP A 96 4.62 -13.12 30.72
N ASN A 97 3.37 -12.73 30.43
CA ASN A 97 2.27 -12.56 31.38
C ASN A 97 2.56 -11.56 32.52
N VAL A 98 3.61 -10.75 32.39
CA VAL A 98 3.99 -9.68 33.33
C VAL A 98 3.81 -8.33 32.65
N LEU A 99 4.55 -8.11 31.56
CA LEU A 99 4.49 -6.91 30.73
C LEU A 99 3.51 -7.09 29.56
N ILE A 100 3.53 -8.26 28.91
CA ILE A 100 2.66 -8.60 27.78
C ILE A 100 1.84 -9.82 28.19
N LYS A 101 0.53 -9.63 28.35
CA LYS A 101 -0.40 -10.67 28.80
C LYS A 101 -1.07 -11.36 27.62
N ARG A 102 -1.14 -12.69 27.66
CA ARG A 102 -2.02 -13.48 26.80
C ARG A 102 -3.40 -13.44 27.44
N ASN A 103 -4.31 -12.61 26.94
CA ASN A 103 -5.70 -12.60 27.40
C ASN A 103 -6.24 -14.04 27.48
N LEU A 104 -6.49 -14.52 28.71
CA LEU A 104 -7.09 -15.84 28.90
C LEU A 104 -8.41 -15.80 29.66
N ASP A 105 -8.68 -14.89 30.60
CA ASP A 105 -9.97 -14.91 31.34
C ASP A 105 -10.47 -13.57 31.88
N ASP A 106 -9.70 -12.49 31.76
CA ASP A 106 -10.13 -11.16 32.20
C ASP A 106 -10.68 -10.40 30.99
N ALA A 107 -12.00 -10.16 30.98
CA ALA A 107 -12.64 -9.37 29.95
C ALA A 107 -11.90 -8.02 29.80
N PRO A 108 -11.47 -7.62 28.58
CA PRO A 108 -10.79 -6.34 28.34
C PRO A 108 -11.64 -5.16 28.82
N GLU A 109 -12.97 -5.33 28.87
CA GLU A 109 -13.92 -4.38 29.45
C GLU A 109 -13.60 -3.95 30.88
N LYS A 110 -12.93 -4.77 31.72
CA LYS A 110 -12.75 -4.43 33.14
C LYS A 110 -11.48 -3.66 33.45
N GLN A 111 -10.48 -3.67 32.57
CA GLN A 111 -9.18 -3.06 32.86
C GLN A 111 -9.07 -1.62 32.36
N PHE A 112 -9.81 -1.26 31.31
CA PHE A 112 -9.78 0.08 30.69
C PHE A 112 -10.99 0.97 31.02
N GLN A 113 -11.89 0.52 31.90
CA GLN A 113 -13.12 1.25 32.24
C GLN A 113 -12.91 2.68 32.80
N ASN A 114 -11.69 3.05 33.20
CA ASN A 114 -11.40 4.34 33.86
C ASN A 114 -10.18 5.11 33.30
N ALA A 115 -9.50 4.64 32.24
CA ALA A 115 -8.37 5.36 31.65
C ALA A 115 -8.83 6.16 30.41
N GLU A 116 -8.45 7.43 30.31
CA GLU A 116 -8.64 8.20 29.08
C GLU A 116 -7.78 7.57 27.96
N PRO A 117 -8.35 7.29 26.78
CA PRO A 117 -7.61 6.68 25.69
C PRO A 117 -6.53 7.64 25.16
N TYR A 118 -5.38 7.09 24.78
CA TYR A 118 -4.28 7.89 24.22
C TYR A 118 -4.65 8.45 22.85
N ASP A 119 -4.23 9.69 22.54
CA ASP A 119 -4.26 10.18 21.16
C ASP A 119 -3.21 9.41 20.34
N VAL A 120 -3.60 8.94 19.15
CA VAL A 120 -2.76 8.12 18.26
C VAL A 120 -2.58 8.79 16.91
N MET A 121 -1.34 8.94 16.46
CA MET A 121 -1.00 9.20 15.07
C MET A 121 -0.36 7.94 14.48
N LEU A 122 -0.86 7.48 13.33
CA LEU A 122 -0.41 6.25 12.68
C LEU A 122 -0.02 6.51 11.23
N GLY A 123 1.13 5.98 10.83
CA GLY A 123 1.75 6.23 9.53
C GLY A 123 2.07 4.99 8.72
N LEU A 124 1.93 5.10 7.40
CA LEU A 124 2.35 4.11 6.40
C LEU A 124 3.07 4.83 5.26
N THR A 125 4.06 4.22 4.63
CA THR A 125 4.85 4.77 3.49
C THR A 125 4.62 4.03 2.17
N GLY A 126 4.02 2.83 2.21
CA GLY A 126 3.74 2.01 1.03
C GLY A 126 4.96 1.32 0.41
N PHE A 127 6.12 1.38 1.07
CA PHE A 127 7.38 0.73 0.65
C PHE A 127 8.17 0.19 1.85
N GLU A 128 7.48 -0.02 2.96
CA GLU A 128 8.00 -0.50 4.25
C GLU A 128 8.85 -1.76 4.12
N PRO A 129 8.47 -2.81 3.37
CA PRO A 129 9.24 -4.07 3.37
C PRO A 129 10.46 -4.02 2.43
N ALA A 130 10.76 -2.88 1.81
CA ALA A 130 11.83 -2.82 0.82
C ALA A 130 13.23 -3.07 1.42
N TYR A 131 13.43 -2.87 2.73
CA TYR A 131 14.66 -3.25 3.42
C TYR A 131 14.90 -4.77 3.44
N LEU A 132 13.88 -5.59 3.14
CA LEU A 132 14.00 -7.04 3.05
C LEU A 132 14.61 -7.50 1.72
N LEU A 133 14.68 -6.60 0.73
CA LEU A 133 15.24 -6.88 -0.58
C LEU A 133 16.66 -6.35 -0.68
N ASN A 134 17.54 -7.08 -1.39
CA ASN A 134 18.88 -6.58 -1.68
C ASN A 134 18.86 -5.54 -2.80
N GLU A 135 19.97 -4.82 -2.98
CA GLU A 135 20.08 -3.74 -3.97
C GLU A 135 19.79 -4.22 -5.41
N HIS A 136 20.25 -5.40 -5.79
CA HIS A 136 20.00 -5.96 -7.12
C HIS A 136 18.51 -6.21 -7.36
N GLN A 137 17.82 -6.82 -6.40
CA GLN A 137 16.37 -7.04 -6.45
C GLN A 137 15.61 -5.71 -6.48
N LEU A 138 16.04 -4.72 -5.71
CA LEU A 138 15.41 -3.39 -5.72
C LEU A 138 15.58 -2.67 -7.05
N GLN A 139 16.72 -2.83 -7.73
CA GLN A 139 17.00 -2.12 -8.98
C GLN A 139 16.44 -2.82 -10.22
N LEU A 140 16.57 -4.14 -10.30
CA LEU A 140 16.27 -4.92 -11.49
C LEU A 140 15.02 -5.81 -11.34
N GLY A 141 14.58 -6.04 -10.11
CA GLY A 141 13.49 -6.96 -9.82
C GLY A 141 13.90 -8.42 -9.92
N PHE A 142 12.91 -9.31 -10.03
CA PHE A 142 13.12 -10.77 -10.06
C PHE A 142 11.99 -11.49 -10.79
N ASP A 143 12.22 -12.74 -11.16
CA ASP A 143 11.27 -13.57 -11.90
C ASP A 143 10.09 -14.05 -11.03
N LEU A 144 9.07 -14.62 -11.68
CA LEU A 144 7.90 -15.17 -10.97
C LEU A 144 8.28 -16.32 -10.04
N ALA A 145 9.29 -17.11 -10.40
CA ALA A 145 9.76 -18.21 -9.55
C ALA A 145 10.29 -17.68 -8.21
N HIS A 146 11.00 -16.55 -8.20
CA HIS A 146 11.42 -15.93 -6.95
C HIS A 146 10.25 -15.32 -6.17
N LEU A 147 9.28 -14.72 -6.85
CA LEU A 147 8.07 -14.17 -6.23
C LEU A 147 7.26 -15.27 -5.51
N ASP A 148 7.05 -16.41 -6.17
CA ASP A 148 6.40 -17.59 -5.59
C ASP A 148 7.10 -18.05 -4.30
N LYS A 149 8.44 -18.16 -4.32
CA LYS A 149 9.21 -18.50 -3.12
C LYS A 149 8.98 -17.51 -1.96
N ILE A 150 8.87 -16.21 -2.25
CA ILE A 150 8.56 -15.20 -1.23
C ILE A 150 7.17 -15.47 -0.65
N PHE A 151 6.13 -15.62 -1.48
CA PHE A 151 4.76 -15.86 -1.03
C PHE A 151 4.64 -17.16 -0.25
N ARG A 152 5.23 -18.25 -0.73
CA ARG A 152 5.31 -19.54 -0.03
C ARG A 152 5.92 -19.37 1.37
N THR A 153 6.99 -18.58 1.48
CA THR A 153 7.69 -18.34 2.76
C THR A 153 6.83 -17.54 3.73
N VAL A 154 6.20 -16.46 3.28
CA VAL A 154 5.28 -15.64 4.09
C VAL A 154 4.15 -16.51 4.62
N VAL A 155 3.49 -17.25 3.72
CA VAL A 155 2.36 -18.11 4.08
C VAL A 155 2.80 -19.20 5.06
N ARG A 156 3.95 -19.83 4.81
CA ARG A 156 4.49 -20.87 5.66
C ARG A 156 4.82 -20.40 7.08
N ASN A 157 5.39 -19.21 7.20
CA ASN A 157 5.89 -18.70 8.46
C ASN A 157 4.80 -18.01 9.29
N PHE A 158 3.84 -17.34 8.65
CA PHE A 158 2.77 -16.62 9.35
C PHE A 158 1.56 -17.49 9.65
N TYR A 159 1.31 -18.52 8.83
CA TYR A 159 0.08 -19.31 8.90
C TYR A 159 0.33 -20.79 9.24
N ARG A 160 -0.74 -21.48 9.66
CA ARG A 160 -0.69 -22.89 10.11
C ARG A 160 -1.66 -23.80 9.36
N PHE A 161 -2.84 -23.30 9.02
CA PHE A 161 -3.90 -24.08 8.40
C PHE A 161 -4.17 -23.60 6.99
N HIS A 162 -4.53 -24.54 6.10
CA HIS A 162 -4.96 -24.27 4.72
C HIS A 162 -3.98 -23.39 3.92
N LEU A 163 -2.68 -23.70 4.06
CA LEU A 163 -1.62 -22.89 3.47
C LEU A 163 -1.73 -22.80 1.95
N ARG A 164 -2.23 -23.85 1.29
CA ARG A 164 -2.40 -23.86 -0.16
C ARG A 164 -3.48 -22.88 -0.60
N GLU A 165 -4.63 -22.89 0.07
CA GLU A 165 -5.74 -21.99 -0.24
C GLU A 165 -5.36 -20.53 0.02
N ILE A 166 -4.62 -20.26 1.10
CA ILE A 166 -4.08 -18.93 1.40
C ILE A 166 -3.08 -18.49 0.32
N LEU A 167 -2.15 -19.36 -0.06
CA LEU A 167 -1.16 -19.06 -1.10
C LEU A 167 -1.84 -18.69 -2.42
N SER A 168 -2.82 -19.48 -2.87
CA SER A 168 -3.56 -19.19 -4.10
C SER A 168 -4.34 -17.87 -4.02
N ALA A 169 -4.89 -17.51 -2.86
CA ALA A 169 -5.57 -16.23 -2.69
C ALA A 169 -4.59 -15.04 -2.77
N VAL A 170 -3.40 -15.17 -2.17
CA VAL A 170 -2.34 -14.15 -2.24
C VAL A 170 -1.81 -14.00 -3.67
N GLU A 171 -1.51 -15.11 -4.34
CA GLU A 171 -1.09 -15.09 -5.75
C GLU A 171 -2.13 -14.41 -6.64
N TYR A 172 -3.41 -14.73 -6.43
CA TYR A 172 -4.49 -14.13 -7.19
C TYR A 172 -4.57 -12.61 -7.01
N GLU A 173 -4.47 -12.10 -5.78
CA GLU A 173 -4.62 -10.67 -5.50
C GLU A 173 -3.44 -9.82 -5.98
N TYR A 174 -2.21 -10.34 -5.87
CA TYR A 174 -0.99 -9.59 -6.17
C TYR A 174 -0.43 -9.84 -7.57
N THR A 175 -1.06 -10.71 -8.37
CA THR A 175 -0.73 -10.86 -9.79
C THR A 175 -1.46 -9.81 -10.62
N ASP A 176 -0.71 -9.06 -11.44
CA ASP A 176 -1.31 -8.14 -12.42
C ASP A 176 -1.82 -8.91 -13.64
N TRP A 177 -3.04 -9.45 -13.53
CA TRP A 177 -3.71 -10.19 -14.60
C TRP A 177 -4.00 -9.36 -15.86
N SER A 178 -3.81 -8.04 -15.83
CA SER A 178 -3.97 -7.18 -17.01
C SER A 178 -2.79 -7.28 -17.97
N ARG A 179 -1.64 -7.81 -17.52
CA ARG A 179 -0.43 -7.98 -18.33
C ARG A 179 -0.18 -9.45 -18.59
N ALA A 180 -0.01 -9.80 -19.86
CA ALA A 180 0.31 -11.17 -20.28
C ALA A 180 1.80 -11.52 -20.14
N VAL A 181 2.68 -10.51 -19.95
CA VAL A 181 4.12 -10.69 -19.85
C VAL A 181 4.58 -10.26 -18.47
N ASP A 182 5.28 -11.17 -17.80
CA ASP A 182 5.86 -10.93 -16.50
C ASP A 182 6.95 -9.87 -16.59
N SER A 183 6.88 -8.88 -15.71
CA SER A 183 7.90 -7.85 -15.58
C SER A 183 8.66 -8.07 -14.29
N PRO A 184 10.00 -8.21 -14.32
CA PRO A 184 10.78 -8.38 -13.09
C PRO A 184 10.54 -7.26 -12.06
N LEU A 185 10.37 -6.03 -12.53
CA LEU A 185 10.02 -4.88 -11.68
C LEU A 185 8.59 -4.95 -11.16
N GLY A 186 7.65 -5.45 -11.98
CA GLY A 186 6.28 -5.69 -11.55
C GLY A 186 6.21 -6.75 -10.43
N ASN A 187 6.99 -7.82 -10.55
CA ASN A 187 7.08 -8.87 -9.53
C ASN A 187 7.68 -8.35 -8.22
N ARG A 188 8.71 -7.49 -8.32
CA ARG A 188 9.26 -6.77 -7.16
C ARG A 188 8.18 -5.93 -6.48
N ASP A 189 7.45 -5.14 -7.26
CA ASP A 189 6.41 -4.25 -6.73
C ASP A 189 5.27 -5.05 -6.10
N ALA A 190 4.86 -6.16 -6.71
CA ALA A 190 3.89 -7.09 -6.14
C ALA A 190 4.36 -7.68 -4.80
N ALA A 191 5.64 -8.09 -4.70
CA ALA A 191 6.20 -8.59 -3.44
C ALA A 191 6.20 -7.51 -2.34
N ILE A 192 6.61 -6.29 -2.67
CA ILE A 192 6.64 -5.16 -1.73
C ILE A 192 5.22 -4.81 -1.28
N GLU A 193 4.26 -4.80 -2.20
CA GLU A 193 2.87 -4.52 -1.88
C GLU A 193 2.24 -5.61 -1.00
N ALA A 194 2.53 -6.88 -1.26
CA ALA A 194 2.02 -8.01 -0.49
C ALA A 194 2.62 -8.07 0.91
N LEU A 195 3.95 -7.95 1.03
CA LEU A 195 4.64 -7.90 2.31
C LEU A 195 4.23 -6.65 3.10
N GLY A 196 4.06 -5.51 2.43
CA GLY A 196 3.62 -4.25 3.02
C GLY A 196 2.24 -4.38 3.63
N ASP A 197 1.30 -5.01 2.91
CA ASP A 197 -0.04 -5.23 3.42
C ASP A 197 -0.06 -6.24 4.57
N ALA A 198 0.63 -7.38 4.42
CA ALA A 198 0.64 -8.46 5.41
C ALA A 198 1.33 -8.06 6.73
N MET A 199 2.43 -7.31 6.66
CA MET A 199 3.28 -7.02 7.82
C MET A 199 3.02 -5.63 8.41
N PHE A 200 2.50 -4.68 7.64
CA PHE A 200 2.38 -3.28 8.08
C PHE A 200 0.95 -2.77 7.97
N ALA A 201 0.38 -2.70 6.77
CA ALA A 201 -0.88 -1.98 6.56
C ALA A 201 -2.11 -2.69 7.16
N ALA A 202 -2.22 -4.02 7.06
CA ALA A 202 -3.33 -4.75 7.68
C ALA A 202 -3.24 -4.76 9.22
N PRO A 203 -2.08 -5.04 9.84
CA PRO A 203 -1.90 -4.84 11.28
C PRO A 203 -2.18 -3.41 11.76
N ALA A 204 -1.80 -2.40 10.97
CA ALA A 204 -2.06 -1.00 11.27
C ALA A 204 -3.54 -0.66 11.17
N SER A 205 -4.26 -1.18 10.18
CA SER A 205 -5.70 -0.92 10.02
C SER A 205 -6.53 -1.57 11.13
N ILE A 206 -6.18 -2.79 11.55
CA ILE A 206 -6.82 -3.46 12.70
C ILE A 206 -6.60 -2.64 13.97
N PHE A 207 -5.34 -2.29 14.27
CA PHE A 207 -5.00 -1.45 15.42
C PHE A 207 -5.79 -0.14 15.43
N ALA A 208 -5.81 0.57 14.30
CA ALA A 208 -6.48 1.84 14.19
C ALA A 208 -8.00 1.72 14.45
N GLN A 209 -8.64 0.66 13.93
CA GLN A 209 -10.07 0.43 14.14
C GLN A 209 -10.38 0.17 15.61
N GLU A 210 -9.64 -0.72 16.27
CA GLU A 210 -9.82 -1.01 17.69
C GLU A 210 -9.62 0.24 18.56
N MET A 211 -8.59 1.04 18.30
CA MET A 211 -8.38 2.30 19.04
C MET A 211 -9.53 3.29 18.85
N VAL A 212 -10.14 3.36 17.66
CA VAL A 212 -11.33 4.19 17.43
C VAL A 212 -12.55 3.65 18.18
N GLU A 213 -12.71 2.33 18.27
CA GLU A 213 -13.79 1.69 19.06
C GLU A 213 -13.64 1.97 20.56
N GLU A 214 -12.39 2.01 21.05
CA GLU A 214 -11.97 2.46 22.38
C GLU A 214 -12.11 3.99 22.59
N LYS A 215 -12.68 4.72 21.61
CA LYS A 215 -12.89 6.18 21.61
C LYS A 215 -11.61 7.02 21.62
N ALA A 216 -10.48 6.45 21.22
CA ALA A 216 -9.24 7.20 21.02
C ALA A 216 -9.33 8.12 19.79
N ALA A 217 -8.66 9.27 19.85
CA ALA A 217 -8.46 10.10 18.66
C ALA A 217 -7.34 9.52 17.80
N VAL A 218 -7.71 8.93 16.65
CA VAL A 218 -6.75 8.31 15.72
C VAL A 218 -6.59 9.14 14.46
N PHE A 219 -5.35 9.47 14.09
CA PHE A 219 -5.00 10.21 12.88
C PHE A 219 -4.11 9.36 11.98
N LEU A 220 -4.68 8.81 10.90
CA LEU A 220 -3.95 7.99 9.94
C LEU A 220 -3.36 8.85 8.81
N TYR A 221 -2.12 8.57 8.42
CA TYR A 221 -1.52 9.09 7.20
C TYR A 221 -0.90 8.01 6.32
N HIS A 222 -0.84 8.31 5.02
CA HIS A 222 -0.09 7.57 4.02
C HIS A 222 0.90 8.51 3.32
N PHE A 223 2.18 8.19 3.45
CA PHE A 223 3.31 8.97 2.96
C PHE A 223 3.90 8.33 1.70
N ALA A 224 3.28 8.60 0.55
CA ALA A 224 3.76 8.07 -0.74
C ALA A 224 4.81 8.97 -1.41
N TYR A 225 5.04 10.17 -0.85
CA TYR A 225 5.99 11.13 -1.38
C TYR A 225 7.42 10.66 -1.20
N ARG A 226 8.22 10.80 -2.26
CA ARG A 226 9.65 10.50 -2.24
C ARG A 226 10.42 11.70 -2.72
N ALA A 227 11.37 12.15 -1.91
CA ALA A 227 12.30 13.18 -2.34
C ALA A 227 13.13 12.63 -3.52
N PRO A 228 13.20 13.34 -4.66
CA PRO A 228 14.04 12.93 -5.78
C PRO A 228 15.51 12.94 -5.34
N SER A 229 16.11 11.76 -5.16
CA SER A 229 17.56 11.64 -4.96
C SER A 229 18.23 11.54 -6.33
N ASP A 230 18.42 12.67 -7.01
CA ASP A 230 18.92 12.68 -8.39
C ASP A 230 20.45 12.55 -8.54
N ASP A 231 21.23 12.39 -7.45
CA ASP A 231 22.70 12.31 -7.54
C ASP A 231 23.30 10.93 -7.20
N PRO A 232 24.11 10.34 -8.12
CA PRO A 232 25.18 9.40 -7.76
C PRO A 232 26.22 10.11 -6.86
N PRO A 233 26.88 9.45 -5.88
CA PRO A 233 27.37 8.07 -5.93
C PRO A 233 26.64 7.08 -5.00
N TYR A 234 25.51 7.47 -4.43
CA TYR A 234 24.82 6.64 -3.45
C TYR A 234 24.00 5.53 -4.11
N PRO A 235 23.97 4.31 -3.54
CA PRO A 235 23.16 3.23 -4.07
C PRO A 235 21.72 3.75 -4.15
N ARG A 236 21.09 3.57 -5.29
CA ARG A 236 19.75 4.08 -5.64
C ARG A 236 18.64 3.54 -4.73
N GLY A 237 18.93 3.07 -3.51
CA GLY A 237 18.04 2.38 -2.60
C GLY A 237 17.78 3.06 -1.25
N LEU A 238 18.57 4.04 -0.78
CA LEU A 238 18.36 4.57 0.60
C LEU A 238 17.01 5.30 0.75
N GLY A 239 16.60 6.06 -0.27
CA GLY A 239 15.25 6.62 -0.38
C GLY A 239 14.17 5.62 -0.82
N ARG A 240 14.50 4.33 -0.87
CA ARG A 240 13.60 3.20 -1.15
C ARG A 240 13.54 2.22 0.04
N LEU A 241 13.92 2.64 1.24
CA LEU A 241 13.88 1.78 2.43
C LEU A 241 12.58 1.94 3.25
N GLY A 242 11.63 2.77 2.79
CA GLY A 242 10.36 2.99 3.49
C GLY A 242 10.44 3.98 4.66
N TRP A 243 11.47 4.83 4.71
CA TRP A 243 11.74 5.81 5.78
C TRP A 243 11.59 7.27 5.32
N GLU A 244 10.87 7.49 4.23
CA GLU A 244 10.71 8.80 3.62
C GLU A 244 10.00 9.80 4.55
N ASP A 245 9.03 9.32 5.34
CA ASP A 245 8.34 10.13 6.35
C ASP A 245 9.28 10.53 7.50
N LEU A 246 10.14 9.62 7.97
CA LEU A 246 11.13 9.90 9.02
C LEU A 246 12.17 10.93 8.56
N GLN A 247 12.62 10.84 7.31
CA GLN A 247 13.51 11.84 6.72
C GLN A 247 12.89 13.23 6.73
N MET A 248 11.60 13.32 6.38
CA MET A 248 10.86 14.58 6.35
C MET A 248 10.55 15.09 7.76
N LEU A 249 10.29 14.19 8.73
CA LEU A 249 10.07 14.53 10.13
C LEU A 249 11.33 15.07 10.81
N LEU A 250 12.50 14.49 10.53
CA LEU A 250 13.78 14.93 11.11
C LEU A 250 14.34 16.20 10.45
N GLY A 251 13.62 16.78 9.48
CA GLY A 251 14.03 18.03 8.84
C GLY A 251 15.25 17.91 7.93
N ALA A 252 15.52 16.70 7.39
CA ALA A 252 16.67 16.48 6.51
C ALA A 252 16.75 17.45 5.30
N PRO A 253 15.61 17.90 4.70
CA PRO A 253 15.65 18.94 3.67
C PRO A 253 16.26 20.28 4.06
N PHE A 254 16.35 20.61 5.35
CA PHE A 254 16.95 21.87 5.81
C PHE A 254 18.44 21.76 6.08
N THR A 255 18.92 20.55 6.39
CA THR A 255 20.34 20.28 6.66
C THR A 255 21.08 19.78 5.41
N GLY A 256 20.35 19.33 4.39
CA GLY A 256 20.94 18.67 3.23
C GLY A 256 21.51 17.29 3.54
N THR A 257 21.23 16.73 4.73
CA THR A 257 21.81 15.46 5.19
C THR A 257 20.79 14.61 5.94
N PHE A 258 20.90 13.29 5.82
CA PHE A 258 20.11 12.31 6.58
C PHE A 258 21.00 11.15 6.99
N ILE A 259 21.08 10.83 8.30
CA ILE A 259 21.96 9.78 8.85
C ILE A 259 23.43 9.97 8.40
N GLY A 260 23.91 11.21 8.43
CA GLY A 260 25.28 11.56 8.02
C GLY A 260 25.54 11.50 6.51
N MET A 261 24.53 11.17 5.69
CA MET A 261 24.64 11.08 4.24
C MET A 261 24.08 12.35 3.58
N PRO A 262 24.77 12.98 2.62
CA PRO A 262 24.29 14.15 1.90
C PRO A 262 23.20 13.80 0.88
N PHE A 263 22.21 14.68 0.74
CA PHE A 263 21.09 14.56 -0.19
C PHE A 263 20.75 15.92 -0.82
N ASN A 264 20.43 15.91 -2.11
CA ASN A 264 20.00 17.11 -2.83
C ASN A 264 18.49 17.30 -2.72
N TYR A 265 18.04 17.96 -1.65
CA TYR A 265 16.63 18.27 -1.48
C TYR A 265 16.20 19.50 -2.29
N SER A 266 15.04 19.40 -2.90
CA SER A 266 14.36 20.49 -3.57
C SER A 266 13.66 21.43 -2.58
N LYS A 267 13.26 22.60 -3.08
CA LYS A 267 12.38 23.51 -2.33
C LYS A 267 11.03 22.87 -1.98
N ASN A 268 10.56 21.93 -2.81
CA ASN A 268 9.34 21.18 -2.54
C ASN A 268 9.52 20.22 -1.36
N ASP A 269 10.66 19.54 -1.27
CA ASP A 269 10.98 18.67 -0.13
C ASP A 269 11.01 19.46 1.18
N ALA A 270 11.62 20.64 1.18
CA ALA A 270 11.60 21.54 2.32
C ALA A 270 10.18 22.00 2.69
N PHE A 271 9.30 22.20 1.70
CA PHE A 271 7.90 22.52 1.96
C PHE A 271 7.15 21.33 2.60
N ILE A 272 7.29 20.12 2.05
CA ILE A 272 6.65 18.90 2.58
C ILE A 272 7.17 18.57 3.98
N SER A 273 8.48 18.67 4.22
CA SER A 273 9.07 18.46 5.54
C SER A 273 8.55 19.47 6.55
N ARG A 274 8.48 20.76 6.22
CA ARG A 274 7.88 21.77 7.12
C ARG A 274 6.43 21.46 7.44
N LEU A 275 5.65 21.10 6.42
CA LEU A 275 4.24 20.76 6.56
C LEU A 275 4.05 19.56 7.50
N PHE A 276 4.79 18.48 7.26
CA PHE A 276 4.70 17.27 8.05
C PHE A 276 5.16 17.48 9.50
N MET A 277 6.30 18.15 9.70
CA MET A 277 6.76 18.54 11.05
C MET A 277 5.73 19.41 11.77
N THR A 278 5.05 20.32 11.07
CA THR A 278 4.02 21.17 11.70
C THR A 278 2.84 20.31 12.19
N HIS A 279 2.37 19.35 11.40
CA HIS A 279 1.33 18.41 11.84
C HIS A 279 1.77 17.58 13.06
N VAL A 280 3.01 17.08 13.05
CA VAL A 280 3.54 16.30 14.18
C VAL A 280 3.69 17.15 15.44
N VAL A 281 4.24 18.37 15.33
CA VAL A 281 4.37 19.29 16.48
C VAL A 281 3.00 19.68 17.04
N ASN A 282 2.03 19.93 16.18
CA ASN A 282 0.64 20.21 16.55
C ASN A 282 0.02 19.04 17.34
N PHE A 283 0.16 17.82 16.83
CA PHE A 283 -0.32 16.61 17.49
C PHE A 283 0.36 16.38 18.84
N VAL A 284 1.70 16.46 18.90
CA VAL A 284 2.45 16.32 20.16
C VAL A 284 2.01 17.35 21.19
N SER A 285 1.69 18.58 20.76
CA SER A 285 1.29 19.67 21.65
C SER A 285 -0.16 19.54 22.13
N SER A 286 -1.09 19.17 21.25
CA SER A 286 -2.54 19.32 21.50
C SER A 286 -3.38 18.06 21.35
N GLY A 287 -2.85 16.99 20.74
CA GLY A 287 -3.61 15.81 20.33
C GLY A 287 -4.26 15.93 18.96
N ASP A 288 -4.28 17.13 18.38
CA ASP A 288 -4.85 17.40 17.05
C ASP A 288 -3.74 17.90 16.10
N PRO A 289 -3.45 17.20 14.98
CA PRO A 289 -2.42 17.62 14.02
C PRO A 289 -2.71 18.96 13.33
N ASN A 290 -3.90 19.53 13.50
CA ASN A 290 -4.29 20.81 12.90
C ASN A 290 -4.11 22.01 13.85
N ARG A 291 -3.75 21.80 15.12
CA ARG A 291 -3.69 22.85 16.15
C ARG A 291 -2.47 22.72 17.05
N PRO A 292 -1.93 23.81 17.63
CA PRO A 292 -2.44 25.19 17.55
C PRO A 292 -1.94 25.97 16.33
N HIS A 293 -0.87 25.51 15.67
CA HIS A 293 -0.33 26.24 14.53
C HIS A 293 -1.18 25.99 13.30
N ASN A 294 -1.85 27.06 12.86
CA ASN A 294 -2.57 27.09 11.60
C ASN A 294 -1.59 26.92 10.43
N ILE A 295 -1.77 25.85 9.67
CA ILE A 295 -1.00 25.50 8.45
C ILE A 295 -1.36 26.43 7.26
N SER A 296 -2.12 27.49 7.54
CA SER A 296 -2.92 28.33 6.65
C SER A 296 -2.16 29.31 5.76
N SER A 297 -0.86 29.12 5.50
CA SER A 297 -0.12 29.97 4.55
C SER A 297 -0.32 29.56 3.08
N SER A 298 -1.06 28.48 2.81
CA SER A 298 -1.40 28.00 1.46
C SER A 298 -2.81 28.44 1.03
N PRO A 299 -3.05 28.80 -0.25
CA PRO A 299 -4.35 29.26 -0.73
C PRO A 299 -5.49 28.22 -0.62
N ASP A 300 -5.18 26.92 -0.45
CA ASP A 300 -6.19 25.85 -0.39
C ASP A 300 -6.37 25.32 1.04
N LYS A 301 -7.20 26.03 1.82
CA LYS A 301 -7.38 25.84 3.27
C LYS A 301 -8.04 24.52 3.66
N SER A 302 -8.86 23.92 2.81
CA SER A 302 -9.63 22.71 3.11
C SER A 302 -8.82 21.42 2.89
N VAL A 303 -7.86 21.46 1.96
CA VAL A 303 -7.08 20.28 1.54
C VAL A 303 -5.99 19.92 2.55
N MET A 304 -5.61 20.85 3.44
CA MET A 304 -4.57 20.66 4.47
C MET A 304 -5.12 20.33 5.85
N GLN A 305 -6.44 20.10 5.98
CA GLN A 305 -7.02 19.63 7.24
C GLN A 305 -6.89 18.11 7.32
N TRP A 306 -6.20 17.62 8.35
CA TRP A 306 -6.05 16.21 8.63
C TRP A 306 -7.22 15.73 9.51
N PRO A 307 -8.19 14.98 8.97
CA PRO A 307 -9.32 14.53 9.75
C PRO A 307 -8.92 13.40 10.71
N ALA A 308 -9.60 13.32 11.86
CA ALA A 308 -9.59 12.10 12.66
C ALA A 308 -10.24 10.95 11.86
N MET A 309 -9.73 9.75 12.06
CA MET A 309 -10.24 8.54 11.42
C MET A 309 -11.62 8.22 12.00
N ASP A 310 -12.60 8.01 11.12
CA ASP A 310 -13.94 7.58 11.47
C ASP A 310 -14.14 6.09 11.16
N THR A 311 -15.02 5.43 11.91
CA THR A 311 -15.32 4.00 11.71
C THR A 311 -15.91 3.70 10.34
N LEU A 312 -16.67 4.64 9.76
CA LEU A 312 -17.38 4.46 8.50
C LEU A 312 -16.50 4.70 7.28
N LEU A 313 -15.84 5.86 7.18
CA LEU A 313 -15.11 6.26 5.98
C LEU A 313 -13.61 6.04 6.10
N GLN A 314 -13.11 5.73 7.29
CA GLN A 314 -11.70 5.48 7.58
C GLN A 314 -10.80 6.53 6.91
N ARG A 315 -11.16 7.81 7.12
CA ARG A 315 -10.45 8.91 6.47
C ARG A 315 -9.00 8.99 6.93
N TYR A 316 -8.11 9.32 5.99
CA TYR A 316 -6.68 9.49 6.23
C TYR A 316 -6.10 10.60 5.36
N LEU A 317 -4.97 11.15 5.82
CA LEU A 317 -4.18 12.11 5.05
C LEU A 317 -3.21 11.38 4.12
N GLU A 318 -3.25 11.66 2.83
CA GLU A 318 -2.28 11.17 1.86
C GLU A 318 -1.36 12.31 1.42
N ILE A 319 -0.05 12.06 1.44
CA ILE A 319 0.92 12.87 0.71
C ILE A 319 1.32 12.06 -0.52
N ASP A 320 0.79 12.45 -1.69
CA ASP A 320 0.94 11.68 -2.91
C ASP A 320 2.39 11.74 -3.47
N PRO A 321 2.77 10.88 -4.43
CA PRO A 321 4.12 10.88 -4.99
C PRO A 321 4.55 12.21 -5.65
N ARG A 322 3.62 13.13 -5.92
CA ARG A 322 3.89 14.47 -6.47
C ARG A 322 3.96 15.54 -5.38
N GLY A 323 3.88 15.17 -4.11
CA GLY A 323 3.91 16.07 -2.96
C GLY A 323 2.60 16.81 -2.74
N ARG A 324 1.47 16.28 -3.26
CA ARG A 324 0.16 16.88 -3.01
C ARG A 324 -0.48 16.22 -1.81
N VAL A 325 -0.91 17.06 -0.87
CA VAL A 325 -1.67 16.60 0.29
C VAL A 325 -3.13 16.43 -0.11
N ARG A 326 -3.74 15.32 0.28
CA ARG A 326 -5.14 14.99 0.01
C ARG A 326 -5.74 14.24 1.19
N VAL A 327 -7.04 14.40 1.38
CA VAL A 327 -7.79 13.50 2.26
C VAL A 327 -8.39 12.39 1.40
N ARG A 328 -8.16 11.14 1.81
CA ARG A 328 -8.76 9.96 1.19
C ARG A 328 -9.48 9.12 2.25
N SER A 329 -10.12 8.06 1.79
CA SER A 329 -10.89 7.12 2.59
C SER A 329 -10.48 5.70 2.21
N HIS A 330 -10.67 4.74 3.12
CA HIS A 330 -10.51 3.31 2.84
C HIS A 330 -9.14 2.96 2.22
N TYR A 331 -8.06 3.23 2.97
CA TYR A 331 -6.71 2.93 2.50
C TYR A 331 -6.61 1.46 2.06
N ARG A 332 -6.41 1.23 0.75
CA ARG A 332 -6.28 -0.09 0.12
C ARG A 332 -7.34 -1.11 0.53
N ALA A 333 -8.58 -0.70 0.84
CA ALA A 333 -9.57 -1.57 1.49
C ALA A 333 -9.83 -2.91 0.79
N HIS A 334 -9.85 -2.95 -0.55
CA HIS A 334 -9.97 -4.21 -1.29
C HIS A 334 -8.86 -5.22 -0.93
N ARG A 335 -7.60 -4.78 -1.00
CA ARG A 335 -6.43 -5.61 -0.71
C ARG A 335 -6.33 -5.94 0.77
N LEU A 336 -6.59 -4.97 1.64
CA LEU A 336 -6.54 -5.22 3.07
C LEU A 336 -7.62 -6.22 3.51
N ALA A 337 -8.79 -6.26 2.85
CA ALA A 337 -9.84 -7.23 3.15
C ALA A 337 -9.41 -8.69 2.96
N LEU A 338 -8.47 -8.97 2.05
CA LEU A 338 -7.85 -10.29 1.95
C LEU A 338 -7.19 -10.69 3.28
N TRP A 339 -6.40 -9.79 3.85
CA TRP A 339 -5.60 -10.03 5.06
C TRP A 339 -6.42 -9.92 6.36
N THR A 340 -7.39 -9.01 6.41
CA THR A 340 -8.18 -8.74 7.63
C THR A 340 -9.44 -9.58 7.74
N HIS A 341 -9.97 -10.12 6.63
CA HIS A 341 -11.23 -10.89 6.63
C HIS A 341 -11.05 -12.30 6.04
N LEU A 342 -10.63 -12.42 4.78
CA LEU A 342 -10.65 -13.71 4.08
C LEU A 342 -9.65 -14.72 4.66
N ILE A 343 -8.38 -14.34 4.82
CA ILE A 343 -7.34 -15.22 5.35
C ILE A 343 -7.65 -15.69 6.79
N PRO A 344 -8.10 -14.81 7.70
CA PRO A 344 -8.55 -15.23 9.03
C PRO A 344 -9.69 -16.26 9.02
N GLU A 345 -10.68 -16.12 8.12
CA GLU A 345 -11.76 -17.10 7.97
C GLU A 345 -11.23 -18.46 7.46
N ILE A 346 -10.34 -18.45 6.46
CA ILE A 346 -9.68 -19.67 5.96
C ILE A 346 -8.90 -20.36 7.09
N GLN A 347 -8.17 -19.62 7.92
CA GLN A 347 -7.51 -20.16 9.10
C GLN A 347 -8.48 -20.70 10.16
N GLY A 348 -9.57 -19.97 10.40
CA GLY A 348 -10.58 -20.31 11.39
C GLY A 348 -11.28 -21.63 11.07
N THR A 349 -11.58 -21.89 9.80
CA THR A 349 -12.19 -23.16 9.37
C THR A 349 -11.30 -24.35 9.70
N GLY A 350 -10.01 -24.29 9.37
CA GLY A 350 -9.06 -25.36 9.69
C GLY A 350 -8.79 -25.53 11.17
N SER A 351 -8.79 -24.43 11.94
CA SER A 351 -8.59 -24.50 13.39
C SER A 351 -9.81 -25.04 14.15
N ARG A 352 -11.03 -24.82 13.65
CA ARG A 352 -12.28 -25.25 14.30
C ARG A 352 -12.66 -26.70 13.94
N HIS A 353 -12.32 -27.15 12.74
CA HIS A 353 -12.65 -28.49 12.24
C HIS A 353 -11.42 -29.39 12.32
N GLY A 354 -10.99 -29.70 13.55
CA GLY A 354 -9.77 -30.47 13.86
C GLY A 354 -9.70 -31.92 13.35
N ASP A 355 -10.70 -32.37 12.58
CA ASP A 355 -10.75 -33.72 11.98
C ASP A 355 -10.10 -33.78 10.58
N ILE A 356 -9.59 -32.66 10.07
CA ILE A 356 -8.92 -32.60 8.77
C ILE A 356 -7.50 -33.14 8.92
N GLN A 357 -7.11 -34.09 8.06
CA GLN A 357 -5.76 -34.65 8.10
C GLN A 357 -4.69 -33.56 7.93
N PRO A 358 -3.59 -33.61 8.71
CA PRO A 358 -2.55 -32.57 8.70
C PRO A 358 -2.01 -32.19 7.33
N HIS A 359 -1.90 -33.16 6.41
CA HIS A 359 -1.38 -32.94 5.07
C HIS A 359 -2.23 -31.95 4.25
N HIS A 360 -3.54 -31.83 4.51
CA HIS A 360 -4.42 -30.86 3.85
C HIS A 360 -4.11 -29.40 4.23
N HIS A 361 -3.36 -29.18 5.31
CA HIS A 361 -2.94 -27.84 5.70
C HIS A 361 -1.59 -27.45 5.08
N LEU A 362 -0.88 -28.38 4.44
CA LEU A 362 0.49 -28.15 3.98
C LEU A 362 0.54 -27.66 2.53
N LEU A 363 1.64 -26.95 2.21
CA LEU A 363 1.96 -26.60 0.83
C LEU A 363 2.41 -27.84 0.05
N GLN A 364 2.18 -27.83 -1.26
CA GLN A 364 2.74 -28.84 -2.15
C GLN A 364 4.27 -28.72 -2.17
N GLY A 365 4.98 -29.84 -2.01
CA GLY A 365 6.44 -29.82 -1.92
C GLY A 365 6.97 -29.14 -0.65
N HIS A 366 6.20 -29.15 0.45
CA HIS A 366 6.59 -28.46 1.69
C HIS A 366 7.93 -28.90 2.30
N GLN A 367 8.43 -30.08 1.92
CA GLN A 367 9.74 -30.60 2.35
C GLN A 367 10.90 -30.03 1.52
N ASP A 368 10.62 -29.50 0.33
CA ASP A 368 11.65 -28.89 -0.53
C ASP A 368 12.02 -27.49 -0.04
N THR A 369 13.13 -27.43 0.69
CA THR A 369 13.71 -26.18 1.19
C THR A 369 14.08 -25.18 0.09
N THR A 370 14.28 -25.63 -1.15
CA THR A 370 14.63 -24.74 -2.27
C THR A 370 13.43 -23.97 -2.82
N SER A 371 12.20 -24.37 -2.44
CA SER A 371 10.94 -23.72 -2.78
C SER A 371 10.59 -22.51 -1.89
N TYR A 372 11.52 -22.10 -1.01
CA TYR A 372 11.35 -21.00 -0.07
C TYR A 372 12.54 -20.02 -0.12
N VAL A 373 12.33 -18.81 0.39
CA VAL A 373 13.39 -17.83 0.66
C VAL A 373 13.76 -17.90 2.13
N GLY A 374 15.03 -18.15 2.43
CA GLY A 374 15.52 -18.18 3.81
C GLY A 374 14.97 -19.35 4.62
N GLN A 375 14.93 -19.16 5.94
CA GLN A 375 14.53 -20.20 6.89
C GLN A 375 13.00 -20.30 6.99
N VAL A 376 12.48 -21.52 7.05
CA VAL A 376 11.05 -21.78 7.28
C VAL A 376 10.79 -22.30 8.68
N ARG A 377 9.58 -22.03 9.18
CA ARG A 377 9.07 -22.58 10.43
C ARG A 377 9.01 -24.12 10.36
N GLU A 378 9.48 -24.76 11.43
CA GLU A 378 9.41 -26.21 11.57
C GLU A 378 7.95 -26.68 11.71
N LEU A 379 7.69 -27.89 11.19
CA LEU A 379 6.40 -28.54 11.36
C LEU A 379 6.30 -29.19 12.74
N PRO A 380 5.11 -29.20 13.35
CA PRO A 380 4.85 -30.06 14.49
C PRO A 380 5.24 -31.51 14.16
N GLU A 381 5.93 -32.19 15.08
CA GLU A 381 6.35 -33.60 14.91
C GLU A 381 5.16 -34.52 14.58
N GLU A 382 3.98 -34.20 15.11
CA GLU A 382 2.71 -34.92 14.88
C GLU A 382 2.28 -34.96 13.40
N TRP A 383 2.83 -34.09 12.55
CA TRP A 383 2.48 -33.97 11.14
C TRP A 383 3.53 -34.60 10.21
N GLY A 384 4.57 -35.25 10.78
CA GLY A 384 5.78 -35.68 10.08
C GLY A 384 5.81 -37.11 9.54
N GLU A 385 4.79 -37.94 9.74
CA GLU A 385 4.85 -39.37 9.39
C GLU A 385 3.63 -39.81 8.55
N SER A 386 3.66 -39.58 7.23
CA SER A 386 2.76 -40.34 6.33
C SER A 386 3.19 -40.52 4.86
N ASP A 387 4.28 -39.92 4.36
CA ASP A 387 4.59 -39.98 2.92
C ASP A 387 5.83 -40.81 2.51
N ALA A 388 6.44 -41.56 3.44
CA ALA A 388 7.54 -42.46 3.11
C ALA A 388 7.10 -43.93 3.11
N THR A 389 6.21 -44.34 2.18
CA THR A 389 6.12 -45.71 1.62
C THR A 389 4.83 -45.87 0.78
N GLN A 390 4.79 -45.34 -0.45
CA GLN A 390 3.95 -45.90 -1.53
C GLN A 390 4.29 -45.25 -2.88
N SER A 391 5.52 -45.41 -3.34
CA SER A 391 5.83 -45.22 -4.76
C SER A 391 7.03 -46.08 -5.13
N GLU A 392 6.84 -47.39 -5.15
CA GLU A 392 7.69 -48.27 -5.93
C GLU A 392 6.92 -49.56 -6.24
N LYS A 393 6.93 -49.93 -7.53
CA LYS A 393 6.32 -51.09 -8.19
C LYS A 393 4.91 -50.88 -8.73
N GLU A 394 4.83 -50.43 -9.98
CA GLU A 394 4.65 -51.37 -11.10
C GLU A 394 4.82 -50.65 -12.44
N SER A 395 6.02 -50.81 -13.00
CA SER A 395 6.28 -50.63 -14.42
C SER A 395 6.15 -51.99 -15.10
N THR A 396 5.09 -52.19 -15.87
CA THR A 396 5.10 -53.19 -16.94
C THR A 396 4.65 -52.53 -18.24
N SER A 397 5.61 -52.46 -19.17
CA SER A 397 5.47 -51.96 -20.52
C SER A 397 4.66 -52.90 -21.41
N VAL A 398 3.69 -52.38 -22.16
CA VAL A 398 3.42 -52.82 -23.54
C VAL A 398 3.01 -51.57 -24.33
N GLY A 399 3.81 -51.19 -25.32
CA GLY A 399 3.45 -50.18 -26.29
C GLY A 399 2.92 -50.84 -27.56
N THR A 400 1.84 -50.29 -28.14
CA THR A 400 1.59 -50.34 -29.58
C THR A 400 0.75 -49.13 -30.02
N THR A 401 1.01 -48.73 -31.25
CA THR A 401 0.66 -47.57 -32.08
C THR A 401 -0.82 -47.20 -32.28
N VAL A 402 -0.99 -45.93 -32.64
CA VAL A 402 -2.17 -45.13 -33.01
C VAL A 402 -3.06 -45.73 -34.12
N SER A 403 -4.40 -45.67 -33.94
CA SER A 403 -5.38 -45.19 -34.95
C SER A 403 -6.77 -44.97 -34.32
N PRO A 404 -7.58 -44.00 -34.82
CA PRO A 404 -8.81 -43.55 -34.17
C PRO A 404 -10.04 -44.17 -34.85
N GLU A 405 -10.93 -44.85 -34.13
CA GLU A 405 -12.33 -44.99 -34.53
C GLU A 405 -13.22 -45.64 -33.46
N LEU A 406 -14.47 -45.15 -33.42
CA LEU A 406 -15.70 -45.77 -32.91
C LEU A 406 -15.98 -45.79 -31.40
N PHE A 407 -16.58 -44.68 -30.95
CA PHE A 407 -17.50 -44.67 -29.81
C PHE A 407 -18.80 -45.42 -30.17
N THR A 408 -19.19 -46.41 -29.37
CA THR A 408 -20.51 -47.06 -29.44
C THR A 408 -21.49 -46.44 -28.43
N PRO A 409 -22.82 -46.48 -28.69
CA PRO A 409 -23.82 -45.63 -28.03
C PRO A 409 -24.30 -46.14 -26.66
N GLU A 410 -23.50 -46.96 -25.96
CA GLU A 410 -23.92 -47.60 -24.71
C GLU A 410 -23.39 -46.89 -23.45
N ILE A 411 -22.36 -46.04 -23.58
CA ILE A 411 -21.80 -45.26 -22.46
C ILE A 411 -22.59 -43.95 -22.20
N ILE A 412 -23.35 -43.46 -23.17
CA ILE A 412 -24.15 -42.23 -23.03
C ILE A 412 -25.41 -42.45 -22.15
N ARG A 413 -25.88 -43.69 -21.98
CA ARG A 413 -27.12 -43.97 -21.22
C ARG A 413 -26.92 -44.00 -19.69
N VAL A 414 -25.69 -44.13 -19.19
CA VAL A 414 -25.43 -44.19 -17.74
C VAL A 414 -25.26 -42.79 -17.11
N LEU A 415 -25.02 -41.75 -17.90
CA LEU A 415 -24.88 -40.37 -17.40
C LEU A 415 -26.18 -39.55 -17.42
N GLN A 416 -27.31 -40.12 -17.87
CA GLN A 416 -28.58 -39.39 -18.01
C GLN A 416 -29.67 -39.74 -16.99
N ASP A 417 -29.44 -40.67 -16.05
CA ASP A 417 -30.50 -41.17 -15.16
C ASP A 417 -30.40 -40.72 -13.68
N SER A 418 -29.83 -39.54 -13.40
CA SER A 418 -29.86 -38.95 -12.05
C SER A 418 -30.22 -37.46 -11.99
N GLN A 419 -30.99 -36.96 -12.97
CA GLN A 419 -31.74 -35.70 -12.82
C GLN A 419 -33.24 -36.00 -12.62
N ARG A 420 -33.71 -35.84 -11.38
CA ARG A 420 -35.10 -35.51 -11.08
C ARG A 420 -35.19 -34.28 -10.17
N PRO A 421 -36.31 -33.53 -10.26
CA PRO A 421 -36.37 -32.11 -9.93
C PRO A 421 -36.82 -31.87 -8.49
N TRP A 422 -36.21 -30.89 -7.82
CA TRP A 422 -36.71 -30.39 -6.54
C TRP A 422 -37.83 -29.38 -6.78
N ASN A 423 -39.00 -29.72 -6.25
CA ASN A 423 -40.19 -28.87 -6.26
C ASN A 423 -40.01 -27.60 -5.43
N GLU A 424 -40.63 -26.56 -5.95
CA GLU A 424 -40.65 -25.19 -5.52
C GLU A 424 -41.72 -24.96 -4.44
N SER A 425 -41.29 -24.79 -3.19
CA SER A 425 -42.05 -24.06 -2.17
C SER A 425 -41.19 -23.82 -0.93
N LEU A 426 -41.34 -22.61 -0.36
CA LEU A 426 -40.62 -21.99 0.76
C LEU A 426 -39.39 -21.15 0.36
N ARG A 427 -39.64 -20.10 -0.43
CA ARG A 427 -38.89 -18.84 -0.34
C ARG A 427 -39.61 -17.88 0.61
N PRO A 428 -38.93 -17.29 1.60
CA PRO A 428 -39.32 -15.99 2.14
C PRO A 428 -38.94 -14.91 1.12
N SER A 429 -39.94 -14.10 0.74
CA SER A 429 -39.84 -12.72 0.23
C SER A 429 -38.79 -11.88 0.98
N SER A 430 -38.08 -10.88 0.46
CA SER A 430 -38.12 -10.14 -0.80
C SER A 430 -36.95 -9.12 -0.74
N TYR A 431 -36.05 -9.12 -1.72
CA TYR A 431 -35.03 -8.06 -1.93
C TYR A 431 -35.22 -7.38 -3.30
N ASP A 432 -36.46 -7.30 -3.80
CA ASP A 432 -36.77 -6.79 -5.14
C ASP A 432 -37.03 -5.27 -5.20
N LEU A 433 -36.66 -4.51 -4.17
CA LEU A 433 -36.93 -3.06 -4.16
C LEU A 433 -35.88 -2.18 -4.87
N ASP A 434 -34.67 -2.70 -5.15
CA ASP A 434 -33.60 -1.85 -5.71
C ASP A 434 -33.35 -2.06 -7.21
N TYR A 435 -33.65 -3.24 -7.77
CA TYR A 435 -33.36 -3.48 -9.20
C TYR A 435 -34.35 -2.76 -10.14
N SER A 436 -35.61 -2.58 -9.72
CA SER A 436 -36.62 -1.84 -10.50
C SER A 436 -36.41 -0.32 -10.45
N THR A 437 -35.92 0.19 -9.31
CA THR A 437 -35.65 1.63 -9.09
C THR A 437 -34.40 2.08 -9.86
N TYR A 438 -33.36 1.25 -9.92
CA TYR A 438 -32.17 1.53 -10.75
C TYR A 438 -32.46 1.44 -12.25
N SER A 439 -33.30 0.50 -12.68
CA SER A 439 -33.68 0.35 -14.10
C SER A 439 -34.54 1.53 -14.60
N THR A 440 -35.47 2.03 -13.77
CA THR A 440 -36.29 3.21 -14.07
C THR A 440 -35.48 4.50 -14.04
N ALA A 441 -34.56 4.67 -13.09
CA ALA A 441 -33.66 5.83 -13.05
C ALA A 441 -32.75 5.90 -14.29
N LEU A 442 -32.18 4.77 -14.72
CA LEU A 442 -31.34 4.70 -15.92
C LEU A 442 -32.14 5.03 -17.20
N THR A 443 -33.34 4.47 -17.36
CA THR A 443 -34.19 4.75 -18.53
C THR A 443 -34.69 6.20 -18.56
N VAL A 444 -35.04 6.78 -17.41
CA VAL A 444 -35.40 8.21 -17.32
C VAL A 444 -34.21 9.10 -17.68
N THR A 445 -33.00 8.77 -17.23
CA THR A 445 -31.79 9.55 -17.55
C THR A 445 -31.46 9.50 -19.05
N ILE A 446 -31.60 8.32 -19.68
CA ILE A 446 -31.41 8.15 -21.12
C ILE A 446 -32.49 8.90 -21.91
N ALA A 447 -33.75 8.87 -21.46
CA ALA A 447 -34.86 9.61 -22.07
C ALA A 447 -34.66 11.13 -21.99
N ILE A 448 -34.19 11.65 -20.85
CA ILE A 448 -33.89 13.08 -20.68
C ILE A 448 -32.69 13.46 -21.55
N GLY A 449 -31.62 12.66 -21.56
CA GLY A 449 -30.42 12.90 -22.35
C GLY A 449 -30.71 12.93 -23.86
N SER A 450 -31.48 11.97 -24.36
CA SER A 450 -31.91 11.92 -25.76
C SER A 450 -32.82 13.09 -26.15
N SER A 451 -33.73 13.50 -25.26
CA SER A 451 -34.62 14.64 -25.49
C SER A 451 -33.83 15.97 -25.59
N LEU A 452 -32.84 16.17 -24.71
CA LEU A 452 -31.96 17.34 -24.76
C LEU A 452 -31.08 17.36 -26.02
N LEU A 453 -30.62 16.19 -26.47
CA LEU A 453 -29.85 16.08 -27.71
C LEU A 453 -30.69 16.46 -28.92
N ILE A 454 -31.93 15.96 -29.02
CA ILE A 454 -32.86 16.31 -30.11
C ILE A 454 -33.20 17.81 -30.06
N LEU A 455 -33.45 18.37 -28.89
CA LEU A 455 -33.75 19.78 -28.72
C LEU A 455 -32.57 20.67 -29.16
N ASN A 456 -31.34 20.30 -28.81
CA ASN A 456 -30.15 21.00 -29.29
C ASN A 456 -30.00 20.92 -30.82
N VAL A 457 -30.25 19.75 -31.43
CA VAL A 457 -30.23 19.59 -32.89
C VAL A 457 -31.29 20.47 -33.57
N LEU A 458 -32.50 20.55 -33.01
CA LEU A 458 -33.57 21.40 -33.54
C LEU A 458 -33.26 22.89 -33.40
N ILE A 459 -32.63 23.32 -32.29
CA ILE A 459 -32.15 24.69 -32.14
C ILE A 459 -31.09 25.01 -33.20
N PHE A 460 -30.12 24.13 -33.41
CA PHE A 460 -29.10 24.31 -34.44
C PHE A 460 -29.72 24.35 -35.84
N ALA A 461 -30.67 23.47 -36.16
CA ALA A 461 -31.39 23.48 -37.42
C ALA A 461 -32.21 24.77 -37.60
N GLY A 462 -32.86 25.26 -36.54
CA GLY A 462 -33.62 26.52 -36.53
C GLY A 462 -32.72 27.74 -36.76
N VAL A 463 -31.56 27.79 -36.10
CA VAL A 463 -30.56 28.85 -36.30
C VAL A 463 -29.97 28.79 -37.71
N TYR A 464 -29.68 27.59 -38.21
CA TYR A 464 -29.17 27.39 -39.57
C TYR A 464 -30.19 27.83 -40.63
N TYR A 465 -31.46 27.48 -40.45
CA TYR A 465 -32.54 27.90 -41.33
C TYR A 465 -32.77 29.42 -41.28
N ARG A 466 -32.71 30.03 -40.09
CA ARG A 466 -32.84 31.49 -39.92
C ARG A 466 -31.65 32.25 -40.52
N ARG A 467 -30.43 31.69 -40.45
CA ARG A 467 -29.22 32.22 -41.11
C ARG A 467 -29.30 32.10 -42.64
N GLY A 468 -29.83 30.98 -43.14
CA GLY A 468 -30.09 30.78 -44.57
C GLY A 468 -31.11 31.78 -45.15
N ARG A 469 -32.16 32.10 -44.39
CA ARG A 469 -33.16 33.10 -44.80
C ARG A 469 -32.62 34.54 -44.77
N ARG A 470 -31.72 34.86 -43.84
CA ARG A 470 -31.05 36.17 -43.76
C ARG A 470 -30.07 36.40 -44.91
N ASN A 471 -29.37 35.35 -45.37
CA ASN A 471 -28.52 35.42 -46.55
C ASN A 471 -29.31 35.60 -47.87
N HIS A 472 -30.52 35.06 -47.96
CA HIS A 472 -31.38 35.32 -49.13
C HIS A 472 -31.97 36.74 -49.16
N SER A 473 -32.18 37.37 -48.00
CA SER A 473 -32.65 38.76 -47.92
C SER A 473 -31.53 39.78 -48.21
N ASN A 474 -30.27 39.48 -47.87
CA ASN A 474 -29.13 40.38 -48.13
C ASN A 474 -28.60 40.32 -49.58
N ARG A 475 -29.07 39.40 -50.42
CA ARG A 475 -28.68 39.33 -51.84
C ARG A 475 -29.50 40.26 -52.74
N SER A 476 -30.53 40.92 -52.21
CA SER A 476 -31.41 41.85 -52.95
C SER A 476 -31.08 43.33 -52.75
N GLN A 477 -30.00 43.66 -52.02
CA GLN A 477 -29.68 45.05 -51.68
C GLN A 477 -28.17 45.32 -51.75
N TYR A 478 -27.58 45.11 -52.93
CA TYR A 478 -26.26 45.64 -53.32
C TYR A 478 -26.28 45.93 -54.82
N SER A 479 -26.97 47.01 -55.19
CA SER A 479 -26.57 47.85 -56.32
C SER A 479 -26.15 49.19 -55.70
N GLU A 480 -25.04 49.73 -56.20
CA GLU A 480 -24.40 51.00 -55.84
C GLU A 480 -23.27 50.91 -54.79
N ALA A 481 -22.04 50.94 -55.31
CA ALA A 481 -20.87 51.50 -54.62
C ALA A 481 -21.01 53.03 -54.58
N PRO A 482 -20.47 53.72 -53.56
CA PRO A 482 -19.13 54.31 -53.76
C PRO A 482 -18.22 54.42 -52.50
N THR A 483 -16.93 54.24 -52.78
CA THR A 483 -15.75 55.06 -52.40
C THR A 483 -15.57 55.65 -50.97
N CYS A 484 -14.41 55.35 -50.37
CA CYS A 484 -13.83 56.02 -49.20
C CYS A 484 -13.38 57.48 -49.48
N PRO A 485 -13.25 58.29 -48.41
CA PRO A 485 -12.14 59.24 -48.30
C PRO A 485 -11.26 59.00 -47.06
N ARG A 486 -9.94 59.13 -47.27
CA ARG A 486 -8.92 59.42 -46.24
C ARG A 486 -8.97 60.90 -45.88
N HIS A 487 -8.89 61.27 -44.59
CA HIS A 487 -7.88 62.19 -44.04
C HIS A 487 -8.14 62.57 -42.56
N GLY A 488 -7.04 62.86 -41.86
CA GLY A 488 -6.96 63.80 -40.74
C GLY A 488 -7.16 63.17 -39.35
N SER A 489 -6.09 62.87 -38.62
CA SER A 489 -5.32 63.78 -37.74
C SER A 489 -5.88 63.86 -36.32
N SER A 490 -4.95 63.63 -35.38
CA SER A 490 -5.03 63.69 -33.93
C SER A 490 -6.08 64.61 -33.33
N GLU A 491 -6.76 64.14 -32.28
CA GLU A 491 -6.73 64.78 -30.97
C GLU A 491 -7.36 63.89 -29.89
N THR A 492 -6.72 63.93 -28.73
CA THR A 492 -7.08 63.30 -27.47
C THR A 492 -8.34 63.95 -26.88
N PHE A 493 -9.32 63.15 -26.46
CA PHE A 493 -10.33 63.58 -25.50
C PHE A 493 -10.57 62.48 -24.46
N PHE A 494 -10.34 62.84 -23.20
CA PHE A 494 -10.69 62.09 -22.00
C PHE A 494 -12.19 62.31 -21.76
N GLU A 495 -12.99 61.25 -21.63
CA GLU A 495 -14.23 61.36 -20.88
C GLU A 495 -14.53 60.05 -20.13
N GLU A 496 -14.70 60.24 -18.83
CA GLU A 496 -15.00 59.29 -17.77
C GLU A 496 -16.52 59.07 -17.74
N PHE A 497 -16.97 57.82 -17.84
CA PHE A 497 -18.34 57.47 -17.45
C PHE A 497 -18.33 56.18 -16.63
N GLN A 498 -18.63 56.36 -15.34
CA GLN A 498 -19.09 55.30 -14.45
C GLN A 498 -20.43 54.76 -14.95
N GLY A 499 -20.61 53.44 -14.89
CA GLY A 499 -21.90 52.81 -15.18
C GLY A 499 -21.86 51.29 -15.08
N GLN A 500 -22.47 50.77 -14.02
CA GLN A 500 -22.66 49.37 -13.67
C GLN A 500 -23.13 48.47 -14.83
N SER A 501 -22.59 47.26 -14.93
CA SER A 501 -23.29 46.03 -14.52
C SER A 501 -22.65 44.77 -15.12
N SER A 502 -22.66 43.75 -14.27
CA SER A 502 -22.51 42.32 -14.50
C SER A 502 -22.69 41.82 -15.93
N ILE A 503 -21.82 40.91 -16.39
CA ILE A 503 -22.18 39.55 -16.84
C ILE A 503 -20.91 38.81 -17.32
N ASN A 504 -20.73 37.62 -16.78
CA ASN A 504 -19.81 36.58 -17.23
C ASN A 504 -19.93 36.37 -18.74
N THR A 505 -18.80 36.47 -19.47
CA THR A 505 -18.70 35.86 -20.80
C THR A 505 -17.42 35.06 -20.89
N GLN A 506 -17.60 33.74 -21.03
CA GLN A 506 -16.58 32.78 -21.41
C GLN A 506 -15.93 33.21 -22.74
N LEU A 507 -14.62 33.43 -22.72
CA LEU A 507 -13.81 33.54 -23.94
C LEU A 507 -13.61 32.12 -24.49
N VAL A 508 -14.37 31.80 -25.54
CA VAL A 508 -14.10 30.69 -26.44
C VAL A 508 -12.95 31.11 -27.35
N GLU A 509 -11.84 30.37 -27.28
CA GLU A 509 -10.74 30.44 -28.22
C GLU A 509 -11.24 30.21 -29.65
N VAL A 510 -10.98 31.17 -30.53
CA VAL A 510 -11.09 30.97 -31.98
C VAL A 510 -9.70 31.27 -32.55
N GLY A 511 -8.99 30.21 -32.90
CA GLY A 511 -7.66 30.29 -33.50
C GLY A 511 -7.70 30.94 -34.88
N CYS A 512 -6.74 31.83 -35.13
CA CYS A 512 -6.31 32.22 -36.47
C CYS A 512 -4.78 32.03 -36.58
N PRO A 513 -4.28 31.66 -37.77
CA PRO A 513 -2.91 31.20 -37.98
C PRO A 513 -1.90 32.36 -37.95
N VAL A 514 -0.84 32.21 -37.15
CA VAL A 514 0.29 33.14 -37.12
C VAL A 514 1.23 32.83 -38.28
N ARG A 515 1.44 33.83 -39.15
CA ARG A 515 2.40 33.81 -40.25
C ARG A 515 3.77 34.21 -39.69
N ILE A 516 4.77 33.35 -39.91
CA ILE A 516 6.18 33.56 -39.57
C ILE A 516 6.72 34.75 -40.38
N VAL A 517 7.31 35.73 -39.70
CA VAL A 517 8.13 36.79 -40.30
C VAL A 517 9.50 36.74 -39.65
N GLU A 518 10.48 36.21 -40.39
CA GLU A 518 11.91 36.31 -40.06
C GLU A 518 12.32 37.79 -40.02
N LYS A 519 12.87 38.24 -38.89
CA LYS A 519 13.69 39.45 -38.83
C LYS A 519 15.15 39.06 -38.63
N ARG A 520 15.87 39.09 -39.74
CA ARG A 520 17.33 38.98 -39.85
C ARG A 520 17.96 40.27 -39.28
N THR A 521 18.77 40.16 -38.23
CA THR A 521 19.73 41.21 -37.84
C THR A 521 21.12 40.58 -37.75
N ARG A 522 22.08 41.14 -38.52
CA ARG A 522 23.52 40.82 -38.49
C ARG A 522 24.19 41.80 -37.54
N PHE A 523 25.18 41.35 -36.76
CA PHE A 523 26.42 42.04 -36.34
C PHE A 523 27.28 40.95 -35.67
N ALA A 524 28.34 40.46 -36.32
CA ALA A 524 29.74 40.94 -36.33
C ALA A 524 30.57 40.27 -35.21
N ASP A 525 31.61 39.56 -35.65
CA ASP A 525 32.67 38.89 -34.86
C ASP A 525 33.40 39.86 -33.92
N GLU A 526 33.73 39.39 -32.71
CA GLU A 526 34.98 39.74 -32.00
C GLU A 526 35.21 38.76 -30.82
N ASP A 527 36.40 38.16 -30.77
CA ASP A 527 36.92 37.23 -29.75
C ASP A 527 37.09 37.88 -28.37
N PRO A 528 37.21 37.07 -27.29
CA PRO A 528 38.04 37.47 -26.15
C PRO A 528 39.08 36.42 -25.71
N PRO A 529 40.13 36.84 -24.97
CA PRO A 529 41.42 36.18 -24.94
C PRO A 529 41.65 35.21 -23.77
N ASN A 530 42.68 34.37 -23.98
CA ASN A 530 43.39 33.57 -22.99
C ASN A 530 43.78 34.35 -21.72
N GLY A 531 43.56 33.71 -20.56
CA GLY A 531 44.14 34.11 -19.28
C GLY A 531 44.32 32.89 -18.38
N GLN A 532 45.56 32.40 -18.30
CA GLN A 532 46.01 31.41 -17.31
C GLN A 532 45.95 32.00 -15.89
N ALA A 533 45.43 31.23 -14.93
CA ALA A 533 45.80 31.36 -13.53
C ALA A 533 45.70 30.00 -12.83
N THR A 534 46.85 29.35 -12.72
CA THR A 534 47.16 28.30 -11.76
C THR A 534 46.96 28.79 -10.32
N PHE A 535 46.20 28.07 -9.50
CA PHE A 535 46.44 28.02 -8.06
C PHE A 535 46.29 26.59 -7.53
N VAL A 536 47.34 26.22 -6.80
CA VAL A 536 47.64 24.94 -6.17
C VAL A 536 46.73 24.72 -4.96
N SER A 537 46.26 23.48 -4.78
CA SER A 537 45.89 22.98 -3.46
C SER A 537 46.43 21.55 -3.30
N ASP A 538 47.66 21.49 -2.78
CA ASP A 538 48.04 20.42 -1.87
C ASP A 538 47.31 20.67 -0.55
N VAL A 539 46.71 19.64 0.04
CA VAL A 539 47.00 19.16 1.40
C VAL A 539 46.20 17.87 1.63
N SER A 540 46.96 16.84 1.97
CA SER A 540 46.55 15.52 2.42
C SER A 540 46.17 15.55 3.91
N LEU A 541 45.07 14.89 4.28
CA LEU A 541 44.98 13.83 5.29
C LEU A 541 43.53 13.34 5.41
#